data_AF-A0A0E3S0A6-F1
#
_entry.id   AF-A0A0E3S0A6-F1
#
_cell.length_a   1.000
_cell.length_b   1.000
_cell.length_c   1.000
_cell.angle_alpha   90.00
_cell.angle_beta   90.00
_cell.angle_gamma   90.00
#
_symmetry.space_group_name_H-M   'P 1'
#
loop_
_entity.id
_entity.type
_entity.pdbx_description
1 polymer ?
#
loop_
_entity_poly.entity_id
_entity_poly.type
_entity_poly.pdbx_seq_one_letter_code
_entity_poly.pdbx_strand_id
1 'polypeptide(L)'
;MLESNQIRMKISLVIHGPEVIDSEEAEIVLEKLSCMGEVEAQLGGTMGKTAVLDAGLENVIDISRHLKPSACIESFFESSDLVCLLNRGKTVETGMIFGEKVASRLKDPEKKPLIQIESPGCTDGKLIPLNKKAGSYIEKLSEIFGLPAESPLPFQDSVCLENCQKTGKTRVIRELSGVFPGENILVNGLVIGKALSSKISIVSESGFITAIEGGEIKEHGLEKLHNYEKRDPVDLAGAWVKSGEIRRSSSLLPEAEKENVSSRKSGPISRAGVGVGAGTGKVVLIDHAAENSYELASGAELAVTVGDDTTAIAGDILYRLGIPIIGITDGDCDNVTCETKIFPGSVVLRLIEGNDDIVGKRIKQELLKGQNSAIFENLFAFKEDVLKLAESSIEAVFEY
;
A
#
# COMPACT_ATOMS: atom_id res chain seq x y z
N MET A 1 6.62 -24.32 -45.91
CA MET A 1 7.00 -23.35 -44.87
C MET A 1 6.20 -23.71 -43.64
N LEU A 2 6.81 -24.46 -42.71
CA LEU A 2 6.27 -24.66 -41.38
C LEU A 2 7.03 -23.64 -40.53
N GLU A 3 6.39 -22.54 -40.17
CA GLU A 3 6.91 -21.69 -39.11
C GLU A 3 6.97 -22.54 -37.85
N SER A 4 8.19 -22.80 -37.41
CA SER A 4 8.49 -23.41 -36.13
C SER A 4 7.79 -22.59 -35.06
N ASN A 5 6.77 -23.15 -34.40
CA ASN A 5 6.23 -22.64 -33.15
C ASN A 5 7.34 -22.70 -32.10
N GLN A 6 8.23 -21.71 -32.12
CA GLN A 6 9.22 -21.51 -31.08
C GLN A 6 8.42 -20.97 -29.89
N ILE A 7 8.20 -21.83 -28.90
CA ILE A 7 7.50 -21.47 -27.67
C ILE A 7 8.18 -20.23 -27.12
N ARG A 8 7.50 -19.07 -27.19
CA ARG A 8 8.01 -17.84 -26.59
C ARG A 8 8.09 -18.07 -25.09
N MET A 9 9.24 -17.71 -24.53
CA MET A 9 9.49 -17.79 -23.10
C MET A 9 8.43 -17.00 -22.34
N LYS A 10 7.86 -17.58 -21.29
CA LYS A 10 6.89 -16.88 -20.43
C LYS A 10 7.61 -16.18 -19.29
N ILE A 11 7.50 -14.87 -19.23
CA ILE A 11 8.15 -14.02 -18.23
C ILE A 11 7.05 -13.37 -17.40
N SER A 12 7.15 -13.48 -16.08
CA SER A 12 6.26 -12.73 -15.19
C SER A 12 7.02 -11.64 -14.46
N LEU A 13 6.43 -10.45 -14.41
CA LEU A 13 6.97 -9.28 -13.73
C LEU A 13 6.11 -8.95 -12.51
N VAL A 14 6.68 -9.08 -11.32
CA VAL A 14 6.08 -8.62 -10.07
C VAL A 14 6.60 -7.23 -9.77
N ILE A 15 5.73 -6.23 -9.79
CA ILE A 15 6.10 -4.82 -9.57
C ILE A 15 5.77 -4.44 -8.13
N HIS A 16 6.73 -3.87 -7.42
CA HIS A 16 6.54 -3.43 -6.03
C HIS A 16 6.82 -1.94 -5.85
N GLY A 17 5.88 -1.28 -5.16
CA GLY A 17 5.98 0.13 -4.79
C GLY A 17 5.55 1.07 -5.92
N PRO A 18 5.08 2.28 -5.57
CA PRO A 18 4.71 3.30 -6.55
C PRO A 18 5.92 3.86 -7.31
N GLU A 19 7.09 3.87 -6.67
CA GLU A 19 8.28 4.58 -7.14
C GLU A 19 8.85 4.12 -8.48
N VAL A 20 8.71 2.84 -8.83
CA VAL A 20 9.12 2.30 -10.15
C VAL A 20 8.12 2.62 -11.26
N ILE A 21 6.88 2.97 -10.90
CA ILE A 21 5.84 3.34 -11.84
C ILE A 21 5.89 4.85 -12.07
N ASP A 22 5.98 5.63 -10.99
CA ASP A 22 6.06 7.08 -11.03
C ASP A 22 7.35 7.60 -11.73
N SER A 23 8.39 6.77 -11.81
CA SER A 23 9.62 7.04 -12.55
C SER A 23 9.60 6.59 -14.01
N GLU A 24 8.48 6.07 -14.53
CA GLU A 24 8.32 5.46 -15.86
C GLU A 24 9.20 4.20 -16.09
N GLU A 25 9.93 3.74 -15.08
CA GLU A 25 10.85 2.60 -15.18
C GLU A 25 10.11 1.29 -15.45
N ALA A 26 8.90 1.12 -14.92
CA ALA A 26 8.08 -0.05 -15.14
C ALA A 26 7.80 -0.30 -16.63
N GLU A 27 7.47 0.75 -17.39
CA GLU A 27 7.20 0.65 -18.83
C GLU A 27 8.46 0.25 -19.61
N ILE A 28 9.59 0.89 -19.31
CA ILE A 28 10.89 0.58 -19.92
C ILE A 28 11.26 -0.89 -19.67
N VAL A 29 11.00 -1.39 -18.45
CA VAL A 29 11.28 -2.79 -18.10
C VAL A 29 10.36 -3.75 -18.86
N LEU A 30 9.07 -3.43 -18.96
CA LEU A 30 8.10 -4.22 -19.72
C LEU A 30 8.48 -4.32 -21.20
N GLU A 31 8.86 -3.19 -21.83
CA GLU A 31 9.31 -3.16 -23.22
C GLU A 31 10.54 -4.04 -23.43
N LYS A 32 11.55 -3.89 -22.58
CA LYS A 32 12.79 -4.68 -22.66
C LYS A 32 12.56 -6.18 -22.45
N LEU A 33 11.70 -6.58 -21.52
CA LEU A 33 11.36 -8.00 -21.30
C LEU A 33 10.53 -8.57 -22.46
N SER A 34 9.70 -7.76 -23.11
CA SER A 34 8.87 -8.19 -24.25
C SER A 34 9.72 -8.58 -25.48
N CYS A 35 10.94 -8.06 -25.59
CA CYS A 35 11.92 -8.51 -26.58
C CYS A 35 12.42 -9.95 -26.34
N MET A 36 12.29 -10.47 -25.12
CA MET A 36 12.74 -11.82 -24.74
C MET A 36 11.62 -12.87 -24.79
N GLY A 37 10.37 -12.48 -24.58
CA GLY A 37 9.28 -13.41 -24.34
C GLY A 37 7.92 -12.74 -24.19
N GLU A 38 6.91 -13.55 -23.86
CA GLU A 38 5.59 -13.07 -23.48
C GLU A 38 5.63 -12.62 -22.02
N VAL A 39 5.22 -11.38 -21.74
CA VAL A 39 5.31 -10.77 -20.41
C VAL A 39 3.92 -10.61 -19.79
N GLU A 40 3.76 -11.12 -18.57
CA GLU A 40 2.60 -10.87 -17.72
C GLU A 40 3.05 -10.10 -16.49
N ALA A 41 2.40 -8.97 -16.18
CA ALA A 41 2.78 -8.12 -15.07
C ALA A 41 1.68 -8.01 -14.01
N GLN A 42 2.07 -8.05 -12.74
CA GLN A 42 1.16 -7.90 -11.61
C GLN A 42 1.78 -7.06 -10.52
N LEU A 43 0.97 -6.23 -9.89
CA LEU A 43 1.40 -5.38 -8.80
C LEU A 43 1.33 -6.10 -7.44
N GLY A 44 2.34 -5.90 -6.60
CA GLY A 44 2.31 -6.18 -5.17
C GLY A 44 2.22 -4.92 -4.31
N GLY A 45 1.13 -4.76 -3.54
CA GLY A 45 0.91 -3.67 -2.58
C GLY A 45 -0.20 -2.67 -2.96
N THR A 46 -0.60 -1.81 -2.01
CA THR A 46 -1.70 -0.82 -2.21
C THR A 46 -1.27 0.38 -3.04
N MET A 47 -0.25 1.12 -2.60
CA MET A 47 0.06 2.44 -3.21
C MET A 47 0.57 2.34 -4.64
N GLY A 48 1.14 1.20 -5.03
CA GLY A 48 1.44 0.95 -6.42
C GLY A 48 0.19 0.97 -7.31
N LYS A 49 -1.01 0.62 -6.79
CA LYS A 49 -2.24 0.65 -7.59
C LYS A 49 -2.59 2.09 -7.95
N THR A 50 -2.39 3.00 -7.01
CA THR A 50 -2.56 4.44 -7.22
C THR A 50 -1.61 4.93 -8.31
N ALA A 51 -0.33 4.54 -8.26
CA ALA A 51 0.63 4.89 -9.31
C ALA A 51 0.28 4.29 -10.68
N VAL A 52 -0.17 3.03 -10.74
CA VAL A 52 -0.64 2.41 -11.99
C VAL A 52 -1.81 3.20 -12.59
N LEU A 53 -2.79 3.60 -11.78
CA LEU A 53 -3.95 4.37 -12.25
C LEU A 53 -3.57 5.78 -12.69
N ASP A 54 -2.63 6.43 -12.00
CA ASP A 54 -2.11 7.75 -12.36
C ASP A 54 -1.35 7.70 -13.71
N ALA A 55 -0.63 6.61 -13.96
CA ALA A 55 0.11 6.37 -15.20
C ALA A 55 -0.77 5.81 -16.34
N GLY A 56 -2.02 5.41 -16.08
CA GLY A 56 -2.90 4.79 -17.08
C GLY A 56 -2.46 3.37 -17.50
N LEU A 57 -1.75 2.66 -16.62
CA LEU A 57 -1.14 1.35 -16.89
C LEU A 57 -2.01 0.16 -16.45
N GLU A 58 -3.25 0.38 -16.02
CA GLU A 58 -4.15 -0.68 -15.52
C GLU A 58 -4.53 -1.74 -16.57
N ASN A 59 -4.32 -1.44 -17.86
CA ASN A 59 -4.51 -2.40 -18.96
C ASN A 59 -3.27 -3.27 -19.23
N VAL A 60 -2.13 -2.92 -18.63
CA VAL A 60 -0.83 -3.58 -18.83
C VAL A 60 -0.36 -4.29 -17.56
N ILE A 61 -0.65 -3.72 -16.39
CA ILE A 61 -0.28 -4.24 -15.07
C ILE A 61 -1.55 -4.69 -14.34
N ASP A 62 -1.64 -5.98 -14.00
CA ASP A 62 -2.76 -6.50 -13.21
C ASP A 62 -2.72 -5.93 -11.78
N ILE A 63 -3.76 -5.15 -11.45
CA ILE A 63 -4.01 -4.55 -10.14
C ILE A 63 -5.27 -5.12 -9.46
N SER A 64 -5.89 -6.16 -10.04
CA SER A 64 -7.16 -6.73 -9.56
C SER A 64 -7.05 -7.41 -8.20
N ARG A 65 -5.86 -7.88 -7.83
CA ARG A 65 -5.61 -8.61 -6.57
C ARG A 65 -4.85 -7.73 -5.58
N HIS A 66 -5.07 -7.98 -4.29
CA HIS A 66 -4.32 -7.35 -3.20
C HIS A 66 -3.39 -8.37 -2.56
N LEU A 67 -2.20 -8.54 -3.14
CA LEU A 67 -1.24 -9.56 -2.73
C LEU A 67 0.09 -8.95 -2.29
N LYS A 68 0.77 -9.67 -1.39
CA LYS A 68 2.18 -9.45 -1.11
C LYS A 68 3.03 -9.90 -2.31
N PRO A 69 4.17 -9.26 -2.58
CA PRO A 69 5.08 -9.67 -3.66
C PRO A 69 5.43 -11.16 -3.68
N SER A 70 5.68 -11.76 -2.50
CA SER A 70 5.96 -13.19 -2.39
C SER A 70 4.80 -14.08 -2.86
N ALA A 71 3.55 -13.66 -2.61
CA ALA A 71 2.37 -14.39 -3.06
C ALA A 71 2.14 -14.25 -4.58
N CYS A 72 2.45 -13.09 -5.17
CA CYS A 72 2.44 -12.92 -6.63
C CYS A 72 3.48 -13.85 -7.28
N ILE A 73 4.70 -13.89 -6.72
CA ILE A 73 5.77 -14.79 -7.21
C ILE A 73 5.35 -16.26 -7.11
N GLU A 74 4.77 -16.70 -5.99
CA GLU A 74 4.26 -18.08 -5.86
C GLU A 74 3.22 -18.41 -6.94
N SER A 75 2.31 -17.48 -7.24
CA SER A 75 1.31 -17.65 -8.29
C SER A 75 1.98 -17.82 -9.67
N PHE A 76 2.99 -17.01 -9.98
CA PHE A 76 3.69 -17.05 -11.27
C PHE A 76 4.65 -18.24 -11.42
N PHE A 77 5.13 -18.82 -10.33
CA PHE A 77 5.94 -20.05 -10.40
C PHE A 77 5.20 -21.24 -11.02
N GLU A 78 3.85 -21.22 -11.04
CA GLU A 78 3.04 -22.26 -11.66
C GLU A 78 2.95 -22.13 -13.19
N SER A 79 3.07 -20.92 -13.75
CA SER A 79 2.76 -20.64 -15.17
C SER A 79 3.94 -20.13 -15.99
N SER A 80 5.04 -19.68 -15.35
CA SER A 80 6.10 -18.91 -16.02
C SER A 80 7.45 -19.63 -16.05
N ASP A 81 8.29 -19.25 -17.00
CA ASP A 81 9.65 -19.78 -17.17
C ASP A 81 10.69 -18.96 -16.39
N LEU A 82 10.44 -17.66 -16.22
CA LEU A 82 11.23 -16.71 -15.45
C LEU A 82 10.29 -15.77 -14.70
N VAL A 83 10.64 -15.45 -13.45
CA VAL A 83 9.97 -14.41 -12.68
C VAL A 83 10.96 -13.30 -12.34
N CYS A 84 10.55 -12.06 -12.59
CA CYS A 84 11.30 -10.87 -12.25
C CYS A 84 10.56 -10.09 -11.15
N LEU A 85 11.29 -9.64 -10.13
CA LEU A 85 10.81 -8.72 -9.09
C LEU A 85 11.35 -7.33 -9.40
N LEU A 86 10.50 -6.41 -9.84
CA LEU A 86 10.85 -5.02 -10.09
C LEU A 86 10.59 -4.18 -8.84
N ASN A 87 11.62 -3.45 -8.39
CA ASN A 87 11.54 -2.61 -7.20
C ASN A 87 12.43 -1.36 -7.34
N ARG A 88 12.08 -0.31 -6.58
CA ARG A 88 12.92 0.87 -6.35
C ARG A 88 12.94 1.19 -4.86
N GLY A 89 14.00 0.71 -4.20
CA GLY A 89 14.27 0.98 -2.80
C GLY A 89 14.52 2.46 -2.52
N LYS A 90 14.76 2.79 -1.26
CA LYS A 90 15.25 4.13 -0.88
C LYS A 90 16.70 4.31 -1.34
N THR A 91 17.46 3.23 -1.23
CA THR A 91 18.76 2.99 -1.85
C THR A 91 18.75 1.57 -2.44
N VAL A 92 19.72 1.28 -3.30
CA VAL A 92 19.93 -0.08 -3.83
C VAL A 92 20.07 -1.11 -2.71
N GLU A 93 20.83 -0.80 -1.66
CA GLU A 93 21.00 -1.70 -0.50
C GLU A 93 19.66 -2.03 0.17
N THR A 94 18.80 -1.03 0.41
CA THR A 94 17.47 -1.29 0.98
C THR A 94 16.59 -2.12 0.04
N GLY A 95 16.75 -1.94 -1.27
CA GLY A 95 16.08 -2.74 -2.28
C GLY A 95 16.54 -4.20 -2.27
N MET A 96 17.84 -4.44 -2.16
CA MET A 96 18.41 -5.80 -2.07
C MET A 96 17.88 -6.56 -0.84
N ILE A 97 17.85 -5.89 0.33
CA ILE A 97 17.28 -6.46 1.55
C ILE A 97 15.80 -6.80 1.36
N PHE A 98 15.05 -5.93 0.67
CA PHE A 98 13.65 -6.21 0.36
C PHE A 98 13.48 -7.45 -0.52
N GLY A 99 14.27 -7.59 -1.59
CA GLY A 99 14.18 -8.76 -2.47
C GLY A 99 14.54 -10.07 -1.78
N GLU A 100 15.57 -10.06 -0.93
CA GLU A 100 15.95 -11.19 -0.08
C GLU A 100 14.83 -11.57 0.91
N LYS A 101 14.21 -10.58 1.56
CA LYS A 101 13.04 -10.77 2.45
C LYS A 101 11.81 -11.31 1.71
N VAL A 102 11.64 -10.98 0.44
CA VAL A 102 10.57 -11.54 -0.40
C VAL A 102 10.89 -13.00 -0.75
N ALA A 103 12.12 -13.29 -1.17
CA ALA A 103 12.56 -14.63 -1.55
C ALA A 103 12.52 -15.63 -0.39
N SER A 104 12.89 -15.21 0.82
CA SER A 104 12.88 -16.06 2.03
C SER A 104 11.48 -16.49 2.48
N ARG A 105 10.43 -15.81 2.00
CA ARG A 105 9.03 -16.12 2.30
C ARG A 105 8.39 -17.07 1.29
N LEU A 106 9.10 -17.46 0.24
CA LEU A 106 8.62 -18.41 -0.76
C LEU A 106 8.70 -19.83 -0.20
N LYS A 107 7.68 -20.66 -0.43
CA LYS A 107 7.69 -22.08 -0.01
C LYS A 107 8.74 -22.91 -0.75
N ASP A 108 8.93 -22.64 -2.03
CA ASP A 108 9.92 -23.31 -2.88
C ASP A 108 10.67 -22.25 -3.72
N PRO A 109 11.67 -21.57 -3.13
CA PRO A 109 12.39 -20.48 -3.79
C PRO A 109 13.17 -20.95 -5.01
N GLU A 110 13.49 -22.23 -5.15
CA GLU A 110 14.21 -22.80 -6.28
C GLU A 110 13.27 -23.37 -7.34
N LYS A 111 11.96 -23.14 -7.27
CA LYS A 111 11.00 -23.67 -8.25
C LYS A 111 11.27 -23.17 -9.67
N LYS A 112 11.42 -21.85 -9.83
CA LYS A 112 11.73 -21.16 -11.10
C LYS A 112 12.83 -20.11 -10.90
N PRO A 113 13.58 -19.73 -11.94
CA PRO A 113 14.51 -18.60 -11.89
C PRO A 113 13.81 -17.33 -11.38
N LEU A 114 14.41 -16.69 -10.36
CA LEU A 114 13.88 -15.47 -9.77
C LEU A 114 14.97 -14.38 -9.73
N ILE A 115 14.71 -13.26 -10.40
CA ILE A 115 15.67 -12.14 -10.50
C ILE A 115 15.01 -10.87 -10.01
N GLN A 116 15.69 -10.11 -9.16
CA GLN A 116 15.28 -8.75 -8.85
C GLN A 116 15.94 -7.78 -9.83
N ILE A 117 15.13 -6.83 -10.29
CA ILE A 117 15.55 -5.65 -11.06
C ILE A 117 15.38 -4.47 -10.11
N GLU A 118 16.49 -3.96 -9.58
CA GLU A 118 16.51 -2.91 -8.57
C GLU A 118 16.90 -1.57 -9.19
N SER A 119 16.00 -0.58 -9.09
CA SER A 119 16.21 0.81 -9.51
C SER A 119 16.81 0.93 -10.93
N PRO A 120 16.18 0.36 -11.98
CA PRO A 120 16.81 0.16 -13.29
C PRO A 120 17.13 1.44 -14.08
N GLY A 121 16.52 2.58 -13.75
CA GLY A 121 16.83 3.89 -14.33
C GLY A 121 17.84 4.69 -13.52
N CYS A 122 18.30 4.18 -12.37
CA CYS A 122 19.37 4.79 -11.59
C CYS A 122 20.76 4.31 -12.04
N THR A 123 21.78 5.16 -11.89
CA THR A 123 23.16 4.82 -12.26
C THR A 123 23.76 3.67 -11.45
N ASP A 124 23.26 3.46 -10.23
CA ASP A 124 23.65 2.39 -9.32
C ASP A 124 22.71 1.17 -9.40
N GLY A 125 21.72 1.18 -10.29
CA GLY A 125 20.76 0.10 -10.48
C GLY A 125 21.41 -1.26 -10.70
N LYS A 126 20.78 -2.32 -10.19
CA LYS A 126 21.36 -3.68 -10.12
C LYS A 126 20.40 -4.75 -10.58
N LEU A 127 20.96 -5.84 -11.11
CA LEU A 127 20.28 -7.12 -11.23
C LEU A 127 20.75 -8.06 -10.12
N ILE A 128 19.82 -8.64 -9.38
CA ILE A 128 20.14 -9.54 -8.26
C ILE A 128 19.53 -10.91 -8.53
N PRO A 129 20.34 -11.98 -8.67
CA PRO A 129 19.83 -13.34 -8.74
C PRO A 129 19.38 -13.78 -7.35
N LEU A 130 18.07 -13.86 -7.13
CA LEU A 130 17.51 -14.21 -5.81
C LEU A 130 17.55 -15.72 -5.52
N ASN A 131 17.91 -16.54 -6.50
CA ASN A 131 18.08 -17.99 -6.34
C ASN A 131 19.13 -18.57 -7.30
N LYS A 132 19.46 -19.86 -7.18
CA LYS A 132 20.50 -20.49 -8.01
C LYS A 132 20.08 -20.59 -9.47
N LYS A 133 18.81 -20.87 -9.75
CA LYS A 133 18.29 -20.99 -11.13
C LYS A 133 18.40 -19.68 -11.93
N ALA A 134 18.37 -18.53 -11.26
CA ALA A 134 18.54 -17.21 -11.87
C ALA A 134 19.89 -17.03 -12.60
N GLY A 135 20.93 -17.75 -12.20
CA GLY A 135 22.26 -17.65 -12.81
C GLY A 135 22.26 -17.88 -14.32
N SER A 136 21.32 -18.69 -14.84
CA SER A 136 21.18 -18.96 -16.28
C SER A 136 20.67 -17.79 -17.11
N TYR A 137 20.11 -16.74 -16.49
CA TYR A 137 19.52 -15.59 -17.18
C TYR A 137 20.23 -14.27 -16.89
N ILE A 138 21.10 -14.22 -15.87
CA ILE A 138 21.65 -12.96 -15.35
C ILE A 138 22.51 -12.21 -16.39
N GLU A 139 23.34 -12.91 -17.16
CA GLU A 139 24.20 -12.31 -18.18
C GLU A 139 23.37 -11.70 -19.31
N LYS A 140 22.38 -12.45 -19.80
CA LYS A 140 21.47 -11.99 -20.87
C LYS A 140 20.66 -10.77 -20.43
N LEU A 141 20.14 -10.77 -19.20
CA LEU A 141 19.41 -9.62 -18.67
C LEU A 141 20.34 -8.44 -18.44
N SER A 142 21.59 -8.67 -17.99
CA SER A 142 22.59 -7.61 -17.83
C SER A 142 22.84 -6.86 -19.13
N GLU A 143 22.96 -7.59 -20.25
CA GLU A 143 23.10 -7.00 -21.59
C GLU A 143 21.87 -6.18 -22.00
N ILE A 144 20.66 -6.73 -21.81
CA ILE A 144 19.40 -6.07 -22.21
C ILE A 144 19.13 -4.80 -21.40
N PHE A 145 19.37 -4.86 -20.10
CA PHE A 145 19.12 -3.75 -19.20
C PHE A 145 20.27 -2.74 -19.17
N GLY A 146 21.49 -3.17 -19.52
CA GLY A 146 22.70 -2.38 -19.31
C GLY A 146 23.07 -2.24 -17.84
N LEU A 147 22.62 -3.19 -17.00
CA LEU A 147 22.77 -3.14 -15.55
C LEU A 147 23.74 -4.22 -15.07
N PRO A 148 24.65 -3.91 -14.14
CA PRO A 148 25.54 -4.91 -13.57
C PRO A 148 24.76 -5.88 -12.67
N ALA A 149 25.21 -7.13 -12.67
CA ALA A 149 24.75 -8.13 -11.73
C ALA A 149 25.46 -7.98 -10.37
N GLU A 150 24.72 -8.16 -9.28
CA GLU A 150 25.22 -8.12 -7.90
C GLU A 150 24.82 -9.42 -7.19
N SER A 151 25.68 -9.95 -6.33
CA SER A 151 25.31 -11.11 -5.52
C SER A 151 24.22 -10.74 -4.52
N PRO A 152 23.24 -11.63 -4.23
CA PRO A 152 22.25 -11.39 -3.19
C PRO A 152 22.93 -11.24 -1.83
N LEU A 153 22.31 -10.44 -0.95
CA LEU A 153 22.74 -10.33 0.44
C LEU A 153 22.46 -11.64 1.20
N PRO A 154 23.29 -11.99 2.20
CA PRO A 154 23.01 -13.13 3.05
C PRO A 154 21.72 -12.90 3.84
N PHE A 155 20.88 -13.93 3.92
CA PHE A 155 19.61 -13.80 4.63
C PHE A 155 19.83 -13.51 6.12
N GLN A 156 19.22 -12.44 6.61
CA GLN A 156 19.19 -12.10 8.03
C GLN A 156 17.74 -12.10 8.50
N ASP A 157 17.40 -13.05 9.37
CA ASP A 157 16.06 -13.07 9.95
C ASP A 157 15.85 -11.79 10.76
N SER A 158 14.94 -10.95 10.29
CA SER A 158 14.57 -9.73 10.99
C SER A 158 13.86 -10.01 12.33
N VAL A 159 13.44 -11.25 12.61
CA VAL A 159 12.69 -11.61 13.81
C VAL A 159 13.51 -12.51 14.73
N CYS A 160 13.75 -12.03 15.94
CA CYS A 160 14.40 -12.77 17.02
C CYS A 160 13.40 -13.08 18.12
N LEU A 161 13.41 -14.32 18.63
CA LEU A 161 12.65 -14.74 19.81
C LEU A 161 13.59 -14.85 21.00
N GLU A 162 13.32 -14.06 22.04
CA GLU A 162 14.10 -14.09 23.27
C GLU A 162 13.22 -14.43 24.46
N ASN A 163 13.68 -15.31 25.36
CA ASN A 163 13.00 -15.53 26.63
C ASN A 163 13.57 -14.56 27.66
N CYS A 164 12.73 -13.63 28.14
CA CYS A 164 13.16 -12.69 29.17
C CYS A 164 13.38 -13.44 30.48
N GLN A 165 14.64 -13.58 30.90
CA GLN A 165 15.00 -14.31 32.13
C GLN A 165 14.37 -13.70 33.39
N LYS A 166 14.01 -12.41 33.37
CA LYS A 166 13.39 -11.71 34.51
C LYS A 166 11.87 -11.89 34.60
N THR A 167 11.16 -11.97 33.48
CA THR A 167 9.69 -12.06 33.45
C THR A 167 9.17 -13.44 33.06
N GLY A 168 10.04 -14.32 32.54
CA GLY A 168 9.67 -15.63 31.99
C GLY A 168 8.87 -15.56 30.69
N LYS A 169 8.62 -14.36 30.14
CA LYS A 169 7.84 -14.16 28.92
C LYS A 169 8.73 -14.20 27.68
N THR A 170 8.18 -14.74 26.60
CA THR A 170 8.79 -14.67 25.27
C THR A 170 8.61 -13.26 24.70
N ARG A 171 9.73 -12.66 24.31
CA ARG A 171 9.86 -11.41 23.57
C ARG A 171 10.03 -11.72 22.09
N VAL A 172 9.29 -10.99 21.27
CA VAL A 172 9.51 -10.93 19.82
C VAL A 172 10.22 -9.61 19.55
N ILE A 173 11.44 -9.68 19.04
CA ILE A 173 12.21 -8.51 18.61
C ILE A 173 12.23 -8.53 17.09
N ARG A 174 11.83 -7.43 16.47
CA ARG A 174 11.84 -7.29 15.02
C ARG A 174 12.68 -6.12 14.58
N GLU A 175 13.81 -6.42 13.94
CA GLU A 175 14.71 -5.42 13.35
C GLU A 175 14.13 -4.87 12.04
N LEU A 176 14.29 -3.57 11.84
CA LEU A 176 13.95 -2.89 10.59
C LEU A 176 15.24 -2.43 9.92
N SER A 177 15.36 -2.76 8.63
CA SER A 177 16.48 -2.33 7.79
C SER A 177 16.03 -1.21 6.85
N GLY A 178 16.96 -0.34 6.45
CA GLY A 178 16.67 0.74 5.51
C GLY A 178 15.80 1.87 6.08
N VAL A 179 15.84 2.04 7.41
CA VAL A 179 15.18 3.13 8.10
C VAL A 179 16.10 4.35 8.15
N PHE A 180 15.55 5.54 7.90
CA PHE A 180 16.25 6.79 8.08
C PHE A 180 15.78 7.50 9.36
N PRO A 181 16.68 8.18 10.10
CA PRO A 181 16.27 9.01 11.22
C PRO A 181 15.22 10.03 10.81
N GLY A 182 14.17 10.18 11.62
CA GLY A 182 13.04 11.05 11.37
C GLY A 182 11.84 10.37 10.68
N GLU A 183 11.99 9.14 10.19
CA GLU A 183 10.89 8.41 9.54
C GLU A 183 9.84 7.90 10.54
N ASN A 184 8.57 7.93 10.13
CA ASN A 184 7.50 7.23 10.83
C ASN A 184 7.73 5.72 10.76
N ILE A 185 7.37 5.00 11.84
CA ILE A 185 7.41 3.54 11.93
C ILE A 185 5.97 3.04 11.91
N LEU A 186 5.63 2.23 10.89
CA LEU A 186 4.29 1.74 10.67
C LEU A 186 4.19 0.24 10.92
N VAL A 187 3.15 -0.18 11.64
CA VAL A 187 2.77 -1.60 11.83
C VAL A 187 1.33 -1.79 11.38
N ASN A 188 1.12 -2.68 10.40
CA ASN A 188 -0.18 -2.93 9.76
C ASN A 188 -0.90 -1.65 9.29
N GLY A 189 -0.13 -0.67 8.81
CA GLY A 189 -0.65 0.60 8.30
C GLY A 189 -0.80 1.71 9.35
N LEU A 190 -0.60 1.42 10.64
CA LEU A 190 -0.70 2.40 11.73
C LEU A 190 0.68 2.91 12.14
N VAL A 191 0.83 4.22 12.29
CA VAL A 191 2.05 4.84 12.82
C VAL A 191 2.12 4.61 14.32
N ILE A 192 3.12 3.85 14.76
CA ILE A 192 3.32 3.49 16.17
C ILE A 192 4.45 4.26 16.84
N GLY A 193 5.17 5.08 16.08
CA GLY A 193 6.36 5.74 16.56
C GLY A 193 7.20 6.34 15.44
N LYS A 194 8.35 6.87 15.84
CA LYS A 194 9.29 7.56 14.95
C LYS A 194 10.71 7.04 15.14
N ALA A 195 11.45 6.91 14.05
CA ALA A 195 12.83 6.48 14.06
C ALA A 195 13.73 7.63 14.53
N LEU A 196 14.55 7.39 15.56
CA LEU A 196 15.58 8.33 16.02
C LEU A 196 16.97 7.97 15.49
N SER A 197 17.11 6.77 14.91
CA SER A 197 18.33 6.25 14.32
C SER A 197 18.02 5.37 13.10
N SER A 198 19.04 4.93 12.38
CA SER A 198 18.89 4.00 11.26
C SER A 198 18.81 2.52 11.67
N LYS A 199 19.05 2.21 12.95
CA LYS A 199 18.95 0.86 13.51
C LYS A 199 17.75 0.81 14.45
N ILE A 200 16.65 0.27 13.96
CA ILE A 200 15.39 0.21 14.69
C ILE A 200 15.03 -1.23 14.99
N SER A 201 14.61 -1.50 16.22
CA SER A 201 14.01 -2.79 16.62
C SER A 201 12.70 -2.56 17.36
N ILE A 202 11.62 -3.18 16.88
CA ILE A 202 10.34 -3.21 17.60
C ILE A 202 10.35 -4.40 18.54
N VAL A 203 10.06 -4.17 19.81
CA VAL A 203 10.02 -5.21 20.84
C VAL A 203 8.57 -5.42 21.26
N SER A 204 8.12 -6.67 21.21
CA SER A 204 6.81 -7.09 21.71
C SER A 204 6.92 -8.17 22.78
N GLU A 205 6.08 -8.08 23.81
CA GLU A 205 5.85 -9.11 24.80
C GLU A 205 4.39 -9.57 24.77
N SER A 206 4.16 -10.87 24.62
CA SER A 206 2.79 -11.44 24.59
C SER A 206 1.85 -10.77 23.58
N GLY A 207 2.39 -10.31 22.44
CA GLY A 207 1.63 -9.63 21.40
C GLY A 207 1.41 -8.13 21.61
N PHE A 208 1.96 -7.53 22.67
CA PHE A 208 1.89 -6.09 22.91
C PHE A 208 3.24 -5.45 22.65
N ILE A 209 3.27 -4.33 21.94
CA ILE A 209 4.53 -3.59 21.71
C ILE A 209 4.93 -2.90 23.02
N THR A 210 6.16 -3.15 23.46
CA THR A 210 6.69 -2.64 24.73
C THR A 210 7.80 -1.62 24.54
N ALA A 211 8.49 -1.64 23.39
CA ALA A 211 9.56 -0.71 23.09
C ALA A 211 9.79 -0.59 21.57
N ILE A 212 10.31 0.55 21.16
CA ILE A 212 10.95 0.76 19.87
C ILE A 212 12.39 1.17 20.16
N GLU A 213 13.33 0.22 20.08
CA GLU A 213 14.75 0.51 20.28
C GLU A 213 15.29 1.31 19.10
N GLY A 214 16.05 2.37 19.39
CA GLY A 214 16.52 3.31 18.38
C GLY A 214 15.45 4.28 17.87
N GLY A 215 14.23 4.25 18.42
CA GLY A 215 13.11 5.12 18.08
C GLY A 215 12.34 5.59 19.32
N GLU A 216 11.22 6.27 19.07
CA GLU A 216 10.26 6.72 20.09
C GLU A 216 8.88 6.14 19.79
N ILE A 217 8.13 5.82 20.84
CA ILE A 217 6.75 5.33 20.75
C ILE A 217 5.78 6.51 20.60
N LYS A 218 4.82 6.37 19.69
CA LYS A 218 3.59 7.17 19.64
C LYS A 218 2.51 6.39 20.39
N GLU A 219 2.22 6.78 21.64
CA GLU A 219 1.27 6.06 22.52
C GLU A 219 -0.10 5.88 21.87
N HIS A 220 -0.63 6.96 21.28
CA HIS A 220 -1.93 6.90 20.60
C HIS A 220 -1.93 5.95 19.39
N GLY A 221 -0.79 5.79 18.72
CA GLY A 221 -0.60 4.79 17.67
C GLY A 221 -0.66 3.36 18.18
N LEU A 222 -0.13 3.10 19.39
CA LEU A 222 -0.24 1.81 20.05
C LEU A 222 -1.67 1.52 20.54
N GLU A 223 -2.38 2.54 21.02
CA GLU A 223 -3.80 2.43 21.37
C GLU A 223 -4.62 1.98 20.16
N LYS A 224 -4.44 2.65 19.01
CA LYS A 224 -5.05 2.28 17.73
C LYS A 224 -4.69 0.84 17.34
N LEU A 225 -3.40 0.48 17.37
CA LEU A 225 -2.92 -0.86 17.00
C LEU A 225 -3.51 -1.98 17.89
N HIS A 226 -3.68 -1.70 19.18
CA HIS A 226 -4.20 -2.65 20.15
C HIS A 226 -5.70 -2.51 20.43
N ASN A 227 -6.45 -1.84 19.54
CA ASN A 227 -7.90 -1.69 19.63
C ASN A 227 -8.37 -1.06 20.96
N TYR A 228 -7.62 -0.05 21.42
CA TYR A 228 -7.86 0.73 22.62
C TYR A 228 -8.06 -0.15 23.88
N GLU A 229 -9.25 -0.07 24.48
CA GLU A 229 -9.61 -0.77 25.70
C GLU A 229 -9.69 -2.30 25.52
N LYS A 230 -9.91 -2.79 24.29
CA LYS A 230 -9.99 -4.24 24.05
C LYS A 230 -8.63 -4.92 24.20
N ARG A 231 -7.53 -4.19 23.98
CA ARG A 231 -6.15 -4.67 24.12
C ARG A 231 -5.94 -5.95 23.31
N ASP A 232 -6.19 -5.89 22.01
CA ASP A 232 -5.99 -7.02 21.10
C ASP A 232 -4.48 -7.24 20.84
N PRO A 233 -3.96 -8.48 20.97
CA PRO A 233 -2.56 -8.77 20.70
C PRO A 233 -2.27 -8.75 19.18
N VAL A 234 -1.06 -8.35 18.83
CA VAL A 234 -0.55 -8.31 17.44
C VAL A 234 0.59 -9.30 17.26
N ASP A 235 0.50 -10.11 16.21
CA ASP A 235 1.62 -10.92 15.75
C ASP A 235 2.67 -10.03 15.05
N LEU A 236 3.64 -9.55 15.83
CA LEU A 236 4.72 -8.71 15.32
C LEU A 236 5.58 -9.43 14.26
N ALA A 237 5.72 -10.75 14.32
CA ALA A 237 6.52 -11.50 13.35
C ALA A 237 5.85 -11.50 11.97
N GLY A 238 4.55 -11.75 11.92
CA GLY A 238 3.74 -11.77 10.70
C GLY A 238 3.30 -10.39 10.18
N ALA A 239 3.35 -9.35 11.02
CA ALA A 239 2.85 -8.01 10.69
C ALA A 239 3.52 -7.37 9.46
N TRP A 240 2.82 -6.43 8.83
CA TRP A 240 3.41 -5.55 7.83
C TRP A 240 4.12 -4.40 8.56
N VAL A 241 5.44 -4.32 8.42
CA VAL A 241 6.25 -3.28 9.05
C VAL A 241 6.94 -2.47 7.97
N LYS A 242 6.77 -1.15 8.02
CA LYS A 242 7.29 -0.18 7.04
C LYS A 242 7.88 1.03 7.77
N SER A 243 8.74 1.80 7.10
CA SER A 243 9.19 3.10 7.59
C SER A 243 9.15 4.16 6.49
N GLY A 244 8.93 5.40 6.90
CA GLY A 244 8.90 6.58 6.02
C GLY A 244 7.53 6.81 5.39
N GLU A 245 7.52 7.59 4.31
CA GLU A 245 6.33 7.93 3.53
C GLU A 245 5.81 6.72 2.75
N ILE A 246 4.49 6.66 2.56
CA ILE A 246 3.84 5.53 1.86
C ILE A 246 4.00 5.66 0.33
N ARG A 247 4.20 6.88 -0.17
CA ARG A 247 4.56 7.21 -1.56
C ARG A 247 5.38 8.50 -1.55
N ARG A 248 6.62 8.44 -2.03
CA ARG A 248 7.59 9.57 -1.92
C ARG A 248 7.53 10.54 -3.09
N SER A 249 7.05 10.07 -4.23
CA SER A 249 6.98 10.85 -5.46
C SER A 249 5.61 11.52 -5.57
N SER A 250 5.60 12.80 -5.97
CA SER A 250 4.37 13.45 -6.38
C SER A 250 4.05 13.00 -7.80
N SER A 251 2.90 12.36 -7.99
CA SER A 251 2.41 12.04 -9.32
C SER A 251 2.14 13.34 -10.07
N LEU A 252 2.81 13.56 -11.19
CA LEU A 252 2.34 14.47 -12.22
C LEU A 252 1.09 13.83 -12.84
N LEU A 253 -0.07 14.05 -12.23
CA LEU A 253 -1.34 13.71 -12.90
C LEU A 253 -1.31 14.42 -14.26
N PRO A 254 -1.46 13.71 -15.39
CA PRO A 254 -1.40 14.32 -16.71
C PRO A 254 -2.38 15.50 -16.74
N GLU A 255 -1.90 16.68 -17.16
CA GLU A 255 -2.73 17.90 -17.28
C GLU A 255 -3.98 17.68 -18.16
N ALA A 256 -3.96 16.62 -18.98
CA ALA A 256 -5.05 16.15 -19.82
C ALA A 256 -6.31 15.65 -19.06
N GLU A 257 -6.24 15.45 -17.73
CA GLU A 257 -7.41 15.05 -16.94
C GLU A 257 -8.21 16.22 -16.33
N LYS A 258 -7.72 17.47 -16.45
CA LYS A 258 -8.52 18.65 -16.06
C LYS A 258 -9.79 18.83 -16.89
N GLU A 259 -9.90 18.16 -18.05
CA GLU A 259 -11.08 18.25 -18.92
C GLU A 259 -11.85 16.92 -19.11
N ASN A 260 -11.34 15.78 -18.61
CA ASN A 260 -11.84 14.44 -19.00
C ASN A 260 -12.28 13.51 -17.85
N VAL A 261 -12.60 14.04 -16.66
CA VAL A 261 -13.38 13.27 -15.65
C VAL A 261 -14.80 12.94 -16.16
N SER A 262 -15.24 13.58 -17.25
CA SER A 262 -16.53 13.33 -17.90
C SER A 262 -16.53 12.17 -18.91
N SER A 263 -15.37 11.56 -19.23
CA SER A 263 -15.24 10.70 -20.42
C SER A 263 -14.54 9.35 -20.24
N ARG A 264 -14.25 8.87 -19.02
CA ARG A 264 -13.93 7.44 -18.78
C ARG A 264 -15.20 6.57 -18.89
N LYS A 265 -15.68 6.41 -20.12
CA LYS A 265 -16.76 5.49 -20.53
C LYS A 265 -16.15 4.27 -21.23
N SER A 266 -16.00 3.17 -20.51
CA SER A 266 -16.05 1.81 -21.10
C SER A 266 -16.13 0.73 -20.03
N GLY A 267 -17.36 0.35 -19.66
CA GLY A 267 -17.72 -0.76 -18.77
C GLY A 267 -19.08 -0.49 -18.12
N PRO A 268 -20.04 -1.45 -18.04
CA PRO A 268 -21.45 -1.14 -17.94
C PRO A 268 -21.86 -0.75 -16.51
N ILE A 269 -21.62 0.51 -16.14
CA ILE A 269 -22.34 1.18 -15.05
C ILE A 269 -22.95 2.44 -15.63
N SER A 270 -24.15 2.26 -16.13
CA SER A 270 -25.03 3.35 -16.53
C SER A 270 -25.43 4.18 -15.32
N ARG A 271 -24.95 5.44 -15.26
CA ARG A 271 -25.69 6.72 -15.10
C ARG A 271 -24.74 7.79 -14.54
N ALA A 272 -24.33 8.74 -15.37
CA ALA A 272 -24.74 10.16 -15.28
C ALA A 272 -24.41 10.76 -13.91
N GLY A 273 -23.26 11.41 -13.71
CA GLY A 273 -23.11 12.83 -14.06
C GLY A 273 -24.10 13.68 -13.28
N VAL A 274 -23.62 14.39 -12.25
CA VAL A 274 -24.21 15.47 -11.42
C VAL A 274 -23.92 15.21 -9.93
N GLY A 275 -23.36 16.20 -9.24
CA GLY A 275 -22.95 16.11 -7.83
C GLY A 275 -24.06 15.63 -6.93
N VAL A 276 -23.68 14.86 -5.89
CA VAL A 276 -24.49 14.30 -4.78
C VAL A 276 -25.98 14.58 -4.91
N GLY A 277 -26.61 14.00 -5.94
CA GLY A 277 -28.05 14.04 -6.09
C GLY A 277 -28.66 13.14 -5.02
N ALA A 278 -29.92 13.37 -4.68
CA ALA A 278 -30.73 12.54 -3.77
C ALA A 278 -30.95 11.12 -4.35
N GLY A 279 -29.87 10.41 -4.62
CA GLY A 279 -29.82 9.07 -5.18
C GLY A 279 -29.58 8.04 -4.10
N THR A 280 -30.04 6.83 -4.40
CA THR A 280 -29.74 5.64 -3.62
C THR A 280 -28.30 5.22 -3.88
N GLY A 281 -27.55 4.87 -2.83
CA GLY A 281 -26.16 4.46 -2.98
C GLY A 281 -25.63 3.67 -1.79
N LYS A 282 -24.56 2.91 -2.04
CA LYS A 282 -23.82 2.19 -1.00
C LYS A 282 -22.85 3.16 -0.33
N VAL A 283 -22.96 3.27 0.99
CA VAL A 283 -21.99 3.97 1.84
C VAL A 283 -21.07 2.94 2.48
N VAL A 284 -19.77 3.23 2.52
CA VAL A 284 -18.77 2.42 3.21
C VAL A 284 -18.08 3.22 4.32
N LEU A 285 -17.65 2.56 5.38
CA LEU A 285 -16.83 3.13 6.43
C LEU A 285 -15.40 2.61 6.29
N ILE A 286 -14.45 3.54 6.17
CA ILE A 286 -13.00 3.27 6.17
C ILE A 286 -12.44 3.88 7.44
N ASP A 287 -12.17 3.02 8.40
CA ASP A 287 -11.79 3.38 9.77
C ASP A 287 -10.43 2.73 10.05
N HIS A 288 -9.37 3.56 10.11
CA HIS A 288 -7.97 3.13 10.31
C HIS A 288 -7.49 2.01 9.37
N ALA A 289 -8.04 1.96 8.15
CA ALA A 289 -7.82 0.87 7.20
C ALA A 289 -7.54 1.41 5.77
N ALA A 290 -6.87 2.55 5.67
CA ALA A 290 -6.67 3.24 4.39
C ALA A 290 -5.93 2.42 3.33
N GLU A 291 -5.02 1.52 3.74
CA GLU A 291 -4.33 0.61 2.82
C GLU A 291 -5.29 -0.39 2.13
N ASN A 292 -6.51 -0.56 2.61
CA ASN A 292 -7.54 -1.44 2.02
C ASN A 292 -8.64 -0.65 1.30
N SER A 293 -8.43 0.65 1.01
CA SER A 293 -9.48 1.52 0.47
C SER A 293 -10.07 1.02 -0.85
N TYR A 294 -9.24 0.46 -1.75
CA TYR A 294 -9.71 -0.11 -3.02
C TYR A 294 -10.70 -1.26 -2.80
N GLU A 295 -10.41 -2.16 -1.86
CA GLU A 295 -11.22 -3.32 -1.57
C GLU A 295 -12.49 -2.94 -0.79
N LEU A 296 -12.36 -2.02 0.19
CA LEU A 296 -13.47 -1.57 1.01
C LEU A 296 -14.48 -0.72 0.22
N ALA A 297 -14.00 0.13 -0.69
CA ALA A 297 -14.84 1.03 -1.47
C ALA A 297 -15.46 0.40 -2.71
N SER A 298 -15.29 -0.91 -2.92
CA SER A 298 -15.88 -1.61 -4.06
C SER A 298 -17.40 -1.40 -4.13
N GLY A 299 -17.85 -0.76 -5.23
CA GLY A 299 -19.25 -0.43 -5.48
C GLY A 299 -19.84 0.62 -4.54
N ALA A 300 -19.02 1.41 -3.84
CA ALA A 300 -19.47 2.52 -3.01
C ALA A 300 -19.78 3.76 -3.85
N GLU A 301 -20.78 4.51 -3.43
CA GLU A 301 -21.14 5.84 -3.98
C GLU A 301 -20.70 6.98 -3.04
N LEU A 302 -20.36 6.65 -1.80
CA LEU A 302 -19.88 7.56 -0.77
C LEU A 302 -19.06 6.76 0.25
N ALA A 303 -17.97 7.34 0.76
CA ALA A 303 -17.22 6.77 1.87
C ALA A 303 -17.24 7.71 3.08
N VAL A 304 -17.33 7.15 4.28
CA VAL A 304 -17.00 7.85 5.52
C VAL A 304 -15.59 7.42 5.92
N THR A 305 -14.68 8.37 6.10
CA THR A 305 -13.31 8.09 6.55
C THR A 305 -13.12 8.60 7.98
N VAL A 306 -12.42 7.84 8.83
CA VAL A 306 -12.19 8.19 10.23
C VAL A 306 -10.69 8.22 10.51
N GLY A 307 -10.21 9.34 11.04
CA GLY A 307 -8.80 9.63 11.28
C GLY A 307 -8.19 10.55 10.22
N ASP A 308 -7.25 11.40 10.64
CA ASP A 308 -6.54 12.33 9.77
C ASP A 308 -5.81 11.60 8.62
N ASP A 309 -4.93 10.64 8.96
CA ASP A 309 -4.16 9.89 7.95
C ASP A 309 -5.04 9.01 7.08
N THR A 310 -6.08 8.41 7.67
CA THR A 310 -7.05 7.60 6.93
C THR A 310 -7.78 8.47 5.91
N THR A 311 -8.24 9.65 6.32
CA THR A 311 -8.94 10.59 5.44
C THR A 311 -8.03 11.09 4.34
N ALA A 312 -6.76 11.39 4.65
CA ALA A 312 -5.76 11.80 3.68
C ALA A 312 -5.49 10.71 2.62
N ILE A 313 -5.12 9.50 3.05
CA ILE A 313 -4.76 8.39 2.15
C ILE A 313 -5.99 7.87 1.40
N ALA A 314 -7.09 7.58 2.11
CA ALA A 314 -8.29 7.05 1.48
C ALA A 314 -8.95 8.09 0.57
N GLY A 315 -8.98 9.37 0.98
CA GLY A 315 -9.46 10.45 0.12
C GLY A 315 -8.70 10.54 -1.20
N ASP A 316 -7.37 10.46 -1.14
CA ASP A 316 -6.52 10.47 -2.34
C ASP A 316 -6.75 9.24 -3.24
N ILE A 317 -6.91 8.05 -2.66
CA ILE A 317 -7.27 6.85 -3.43
C ILE A 317 -8.65 7.00 -4.08
N LEU A 318 -9.64 7.43 -3.30
CA LEU A 318 -11.04 7.55 -3.73
C LEU A 318 -11.26 8.65 -4.76
N TYR A 319 -10.38 9.66 -4.80
CA TYR A 319 -10.33 10.65 -5.87
C TYR A 319 -10.26 9.99 -7.25
N ARG A 320 -9.38 8.99 -7.44
CA ARG A 320 -9.24 8.26 -8.71
C ARG A 320 -10.42 7.35 -9.02
N LEU A 321 -11.15 6.93 -7.99
CA LEU A 321 -12.36 6.11 -8.13
C LEU A 321 -13.62 6.96 -8.34
N GLY A 322 -13.51 8.30 -8.25
CA GLY A 322 -14.65 9.20 -8.36
C GLY A 322 -15.63 9.11 -7.19
N ILE A 323 -15.17 8.67 -6.02
CA ILE A 323 -16.01 8.43 -4.84
C ILE A 323 -15.82 9.60 -3.87
N PRO A 324 -16.85 10.40 -3.57
CA PRO A 324 -16.76 11.45 -2.56
C PRO A 324 -16.63 10.85 -1.15
N ILE A 325 -16.06 11.64 -0.24
CA ILE A 325 -15.89 11.26 1.15
C ILE A 325 -16.62 12.20 2.12
N ILE A 326 -17.03 11.67 3.27
CA ILE A 326 -17.24 12.42 4.51
C ILE A 326 -16.07 12.08 5.44
N GLY A 327 -15.07 12.95 5.51
CA GLY A 327 -13.92 12.78 6.39
C GLY A 327 -14.23 13.22 7.81
N ILE A 328 -13.87 12.40 8.79
CA ILE A 328 -13.98 12.69 10.22
C ILE A 328 -12.56 12.72 10.77
N THR A 329 -12.10 13.90 11.18
CA THR A 329 -10.70 14.14 11.54
C THR A 329 -10.64 15.03 12.78
N ASP A 330 -9.54 15.02 13.54
CA ASP A 330 -9.42 15.77 14.80
C ASP A 330 -8.15 16.65 14.87
N GLY A 331 -7.25 16.48 13.91
CA GLY A 331 -6.03 17.29 13.77
C GLY A 331 -4.74 16.51 14.02
N ASP A 332 -4.82 15.20 14.33
CA ASP A 332 -3.70 14.35 14.75
C ASP A 332 -2.82 13.79 13.60
N CYS A 333 -2.67 14.54 12.50
CA CYS A 333 -2.00 14.06 11.28
C CYS A 333 -0.52 13.65 11.46
N ASP A 334 -0.16 12.44 10.99
CA ASP A 334 1.21 11.91 11.02
C ASP A 334 2.04 12.30 9.79
N ASN A 335 1.46 13.02 8.83
CA ASN A 335 2.10 13.48 7.58
C ASN A 335 2.74 12.34 6.77
N VAL A 336 2.03 11.21 6.64
CA VAL A 336 2.52 10.00 5.94
C VAL A 336 2.39 10.04 4.40
N THR A 337 1.78 11.09 3.86
CA THR A 337 1.54 11.29 2.41
C THR A 337 1.92 12.70 1.96
N CYS A 338 2.44 12.83 0.75
CA CYS A 338 2.62 14.11 0.07
C CYS A 338 1.41 14.42 -0.84
N GLU A 339 0.88 15.65 -0.78
CA GLU A 339 -0.09 16.21 -1.74
C GLU A 339 -1.34 15.36 -2.01
N THR A 340 -2.26 15.28 -1.05
CA THR A 340 -3.50 14.52 -1.20
C THR A 340 -4.57 15.28 -2.00
N LYS A 341 -5.31 14.55 -2.84
CA LYS A 341 -6.48 15.07 -3.55
C LYS A 341 -7.76 14.52 -2.92
N ILE A 342 -8.80 15.34 -2.89
CA ILE A 342 -10.13 14.96 -2.41
C ILE A 342 -11.12 15.19 -3.55
N PHE A 343 -12.00 14.22 -3.78
CA PHE A 343 -12.96 14.27 -4.89
C PHE A 343 -13.99 15.39 -4.69
N PRO A 344 -14.35 16.17 -5.73
CA PRO A 344 -15.37 17.19 -5.61
C PRO A 344 -16.71 16.64 -5.10
N GLY A 345 -17.37 17.37 -4.21
CA GLY A 345 -18.57 16.93 -3.49
C GLY A 345 -18.29 16.23 -2.15
N SER A 346 -17.01 16.07 -1.79
CA SER A 346 -16.61 15.59 -0.47
C SER A 346 -16.71 16.68 0.59
N VAL A 347 -16.83 16.26 1.85
CA VAL A 347 -16.76 17.13 3.01
C VAL A 347 -15.82 16.54 4.05
N VAL A 348 -14.98 17.35 4.67
CA VAL A 348 -14.14 16.95 5.80
C VAL A 348 -14.55 17.76 7.03
N LEU A 349 -14.91 17.05 8.09
CA LEU A 349 -15.28 17.58 9.39
C LEU A 349 -14.04 17.52 10.29
N ARG A 350 -13.47 18.68 10.60
CA ARG A 350 -12.46 18.82 11.64
C ARG A 350 -13.17 18.96 12.98
N LEU A 351 -12.96 17.98 13.83
CA LEU A 351 -13.51 17.91 15.18
C LEU A 351 -12.49 18.40 16.21
N ILE A 352 -12.97 18.61 17.44
CA ILE A 352 -12.14 18.80 18.63
C ILE A 352 -11.23 17.57 18.79
N GLU A 353 -9.96 17.80 19.15
CA GLU A 353 -8.96 16.76 19.39
C GLU A 353 -9.51 15.54 20.16
N GLY A 354 -9.23 14.34 19.66
CA GLY A 354 -9.64 13.04 20.19
C GLY A 354 -11.09 12.62 19.91
N ASN A 355 -11.87 13.39 19.13
CA ASN A 355 -13.28 13.08 18.86
C ASN A 355 -13.56 12.32 17.56
N ASP A 356 -12.58 12.19 16.67
CA ASP A 356 -12.73 11.46 15.40
C ASP A 356 -13.12 10.00 15.63
N ASP A 357 -12.42 9.29 16.51
CA ASP A 357 -12.68 7.90 16.87
C ASP A 357 -14.06 7.73 17.55
N ILE A 358 -14.43 8.70 18.39
CA ILE A 358 -15.71 8.70 19.11
C ILE A 358 -16.87 8.86 18.12
N VAL A 359 -16.78 9.87 17.25
CA VAL A 359 -17.79 10.13 16.22
C VAL A 359 -17.82 9.00 15.19
N GLY A 360 -16.68 8.51 14.74
CA GLY A 360 -16.57 7.37 13.82
C GLY A 360 -17.25 6.12 14.36
N LYS A 361 -17.01 5.78 15.63
CA LYS A 361 -17.69 4.66 16.31
C LYS A 361 -19.20 4.88 16.39
N ARG A 362 -19.66 6.10 16.69
CA ARG A 362 -21.08 6.44 16.72
C ARG A 362 -21.72 6.33 15.35
N ILE A 363 -21.09 6.83 14.28
CA ILE A 363 -21.57 6.65 12.89
C ILE A 363 -21.74 5.16 12.58
N LYS A 364 -20.73 4.34 12.93
CA LYS A 364 -20.80 2.89 12.74
C LYS A 364 -21.99 2.27 13.45
N GLN A 365 -22.21 2.59 14.73
CA GLN A 365 -23.26 1.97 15.54
C GLN A 365 -24.66 2.51 15.20
N GLU A 366 -24.81 3.84 15.14
CA GLU A 366 -26.10 4.52 15.04
C GLU A 366 -26.60 4.57 13.59
N LEU A 367 -25.73 4.91 12.63
CA LEU A 367 -26.12 5.12 11.23
C LEU A 367 -25.92 3.87 10.37
N LEU A 368 -24.82 3.13 10.58
CA LEU A 368 -24.50 1.90 9.83
C LEU A 368 -24.91 0.61 10.57
N LYS A 369 -25.58 0.70 11.72
CA LYS A 369 -26.10 -0.45 12.49
C LYS A 369 -25.04 -1.51 12.83
N GLY A 370 -23.84 -1.05 13.16
CA GLY A 370 -22.68 -1.86 13.49
C GLY A 370 -21.92 -2.45 12.29
N GLN A 371 -22.37 -2.20 11.06
CA GLN A 371 -21.73 -2.69 9.83
C GLN A 371 -20.69 -1.70 9.29
N ASN A 372 -19.81 -2.18 8.41
CA ASN A 372 -18.84 -1.33 7.69
C ASN A 372 -19.40 -0.78 6.36
N SER A 373 -20.62 -1.15 5.98
CA SER A 373 -21.28 -0.61 4.79
C SER A 373 -22.79 -0.79 4.88
N ALA A 374 -23.55 0.12 4.26
CA ALA A 374 -24.99 0.02 4.12
C ALA A 374 -25.47 0.74 2.85
N ILE A 375 -26.66 0.37 2.36
CA ILE A 375 -27.31 1.04 1.23
C ILE A 375 -28.30 2.04 1.80
N PHE A 376 -28.24 3.28 1.30
CA PHE A 376 -29.14 4.36 1.68
C PHE A 376 -29.92 4.82 0.48
N GLU A 377 -31.22 5.08 0.65
CA GLU A 377 -32.07 5.60 -0.43
C GLU A 377 -31.76 7.05 -0.78
N ASN A 378 -31.22 7.81 0.19
CA ASN A 378 -30.90 9.21 0.06
C ASN A 378 -29.56 9.52 0.74
N LEU A 379 -28.50 9.64 -0.06
CA LEU A 379 -27.16 9.98 0.43
C LEU A 379 -27.06 11.39 1.01
N PHE A 380 -27.89 12.34 0.55
CA PHE A 380 -27.94 13.68 1.12
C PHE A 380 -28.46 13.65 2.56
N ALA A 381 -29.54 12.90 2.81
CA ALA A 381 -30.05 12.72 4.17
C ALA A 381 -29.01 12.05 5.09
N PHE A 382 -28.27 11.05 4.58
CA PHE A 382 -27.18 10.44 5.33
C PHE A 382 -26.09 11.44 5.71
N LYS A 383 -25.66 12.31 4.78
CA LYS A 383 -24.70 13.38 5.06
C LYS A 383 -25.18 14.31 6.18
N GLU A 384 -26.45 14.73 6.13
CA GLU A 384 -27.07 15.56 7.17
C GLU A 384 -27.11 14.85 8.53
N ASP A 385 -27.38 13.54 8.55
CA ASP A 385 -27.38 12.76 9.79
C ASP A 385 -25.97 12.63 10.39
N VAL A 386 -24.93 12.49 9.56
CA VAL A 386 -23.53 12.52 10.01
C VAL A 386 -23.18 13.89 10.61
N LEU A 387 -23.54 14.98 9.94
CA LEU A 387 -23.31 16.35 10.42
C LEU A 387 -23.96 16.59 11.79
N LYS A 388 -25.24 16.22 11.94
CA LYS A 388 -25.96 16.33 13.23
C LYS A 388 -25.32 15.49 14.32
N LEU A 389 -24.87 14.28 13.99
CA LEU A 389 -24.25 13.38 14.95
C LEU A 389 -22.93 13.95 15.48
N ALA A 390 -22.18 14.66 14.64
CA ALA A 390 -20.90 15.29 14.95
C ALA A 390 -21.01 16.74 15.47
N GLU A 391 -22.17 17.40 15.34
CA GLU A 391 -22.39 18.84 15.54
C GLU A 391 -21.72 19.44 16.78
N SER A 392 -21.85 18.76 17.93
CA SER A 392 -21.29 19.23 19.21
C SER A 392 -19.76 19.24 19.27
N SER A 393 -19.10 18.55 18.34
CA SER A 393 -17.66 18.33 18.32
C SER A 393 -16.99 18.98 17.11
N ILE A 394 -17.72 19.60 16.18
CA ILE A 394 -17.15 20.21 14.96
C ILE A 394 -16.47 21.55 15.31
N GLU A 395 -15.21 21.70 14.91
CA GLU A 395 -14.47 22.96 14.90
C GLU A 395 -14.50 23.65 13.53
N ALA A 396 -14.39 22.87 12.45
CA ALA A 396 -14.43 23.39 11.08
C ALA A 396 -14.99 22.36 10.09
N VAL A 397 -15.55 22.88 8.99
CA VAL A 397 -16.07 22.08 7.88
C VAL A 397 -15.39 22.55 6.60
N PHE A 398 -14.82 21.60 5.86
CA PHE A 398 -14.15 21.85 4.58
C PHE A 398 -14.94 21.15 3.47
N GLU A 399 -15.39 21.91 2.47
CA GLU A 399 -16.06 21.39 1.28
C GLU A 399 -15.09 21.43 0.09
N TYR A 400 -15.12 20.39 -0.74
CA TYR A 400 -14.20 20.20 -1.88
C TYR A 400 -14.93 20.14 -3.21
#